data_AF-A0A7S4EUQ9-F1
#
_entry.id   AF-A0A7S4EUQ9-F1
#
_cell.length_a   1.000
_cell.length_b   1.000
_cell.length_c   1.000
_cell.angle_alpha   90.00
_cell.angle_beta   90.00
_cell.angle_gamma   90.00
#
_symmetry.space_group_name_H-M   'P 1'
#
loop_
_entity.id
_entity.type
_entity.pdbx_description
1 polymer ?
#
loop_
_entity_poly.entity_id
_entity_poly.type
_entity_poly.pdbx_seq_one_letter_code
_entity_poly.pdbx_strand_id
1 'polypeptide(L)'
;MQLRKLATHGSPEAVRRSFAWPRAWAVGGHSAIAEFLESTALFTSPLHYVDLLPRQRVRALLREGADIHARAKEDGPTPLQRALRLQQDGAAPPGSAAEMLVQAGGLWSPSTHSLFPASARRFAVQLLLLGALLARSPRFCAQSQAMQDVWLEYIMAHAVRRPASRR
;
A
#
# COMPACT_ATOMS: atom_id res chain seq x y z
N MET A 1 -5.78 -40.73 38.23
CA MET A 1 -5.06 -39.45 38.31
C MET A 1 -5.08 -38.82 36.92
N GLN A 2 -6.00 -37.88 36.66
CA GLN A 2 -6.29 -37.34 35.32
C GLN A 2 -5.27 -36.27 34.91
N LEU A 3 -4.74 -36.40 33.69
CA LEU A 3 -3.95 -35.37 33.00
C LEU A 3 -4.87 -34.27 32.46
N ARG A 4 -4.80 -33.06 33.04
CA ARG A 4 -5.51 -31.88 32.56
C ARG A 4 -4.72 -31.21 31.43
N LYS A 5 -5.24 -31.32 30.19
CA LYS A 5 -4.90 -30.43 29.08
C LYS A 5 -5.40 -29.03 29.42
N LEU A 6 -4.53 -28.02 29.46
CA LEU A 6 -4.90 -26.61 29.40
C LEU A 6 -4.38 -26.03 28.09
N ALA A 7 -5.15 -26.23 27.03
CA ALA A 7 -5.07 -25.40 25.83
C ALA A 7 -6.14 -24.31 25.97
N THR A 8 -5.73 -23.11 26.36
CA THR A 8 -6.56 -21.91 26.19
C THR A 8 -5.90 -21.03 25.15
N HIS A 9 -6.17 -21.32 23.87
CA HIS A 9 -6.02 -20.32 22.82
C HIS A 9 -7.11 -19.28 23.04
N GLY A 10 -6.74 -18.15 23.64
CA GLY A 10 -7.61 -16.97 23.69
C GLY A 10 -7.90 -16.49 22.27
N SER A 11 -9.17 -16.39 21.91
CA SER A 11 -9.63 -15.87 20.63
C SER A 11 -9.02 -14.48 20.36
N PRO A 12 -8.53 -14.19 19.14
CA PRO A 12 -8.02 -12.87 18.75
C PRO A 12 -9.02 -11.72 19.02
N GLU A 13 -10.31 -12.02 19.08
CA GLU A 13 -11.37 -11.05 19.37
C GLU A 13 -11.42 -10.62 20.85
N ALA A 14 -11.00 -11.49 21.78
CA ALA A 14 -11.00 -11.19 23.21
C ALA A 14 -9.92 -10.16 23.57
N VAL A 15 -8.76 -10.23 22.91
CA VAL A 15 -7.68 -9.23 23.04
C VAL A 15 -8.14 -7.86 22.49
N ARG A 16 -8.94 -7.87 21.41
CA ARG A 16 -9.43 -6.64 20.75
C ARG A 16 -10.44 -5.83 21.57
N ARG A 17 -11.24 -6.48 22.44
CA ARG A 17 -12.22 -5.80 23.31
C ARG A 17 -11.66 -5.33 24.66
N SER A 18 -10.48 -5.82 25.05
CA SER A 18 -9.88 -5.56 26.38
C SER A 18 -8.71 -4.60 26.38
N PHE A 19 -8.50 -3.82 25.31
CA PHE A 19 -7.52 -2.73 25.32
C PHE A 19 -8.14 -1.41 25.80
N ALA A 20 -8.86 -1.45 26.92
CA ALA A 20 -9.20 -0.25 27.67
C ALA A 20 -7.96 0.14 28.47
N TRP A 21 -7.03 0.85 27.82
CA TRP A 21 -5.84 1.35 28.49
C TRP A 21 -6.29 2.25 29.65
N PRO A 22 -5.80 2.05 30.89
CA PRO A 22 -6.15 2.94 31.98
C PRO A 22 -5.74 4.36 31.59
N ARG A 23 -6.67 5.34 31.59
CA ARG A 23 -6.38 6.77 31.32
C ARG A 23 -5.42 7.40 32.34
N ALA A 24 -4.96 6.62 33.31
CA ALA A 24 -4.14 7.03 34.45
C ALA A 24 -2.78 7.66 34.08
N TRP A 25 -2.23 7.36 32.91
CA TRP A 25 -0.95 7.92 32.46
C TRP A 25 -1.09 9.31 31.81
N ALA A 26 -2.30 9.74 31.44
CA ALA A 26 -2.57 11.11 30.97
C ALA A 26 -2.30 12.17 32.05
N VAL A 27 -2.20 11.73 33.32
CA VAL A 27 -1.91 12.58 34.49
C VAL A 27 -0.43 13.01 34.54
N GLY A 28 0.46 12.36 33.77
CA GLY A 28 1.92 12.55 33.83
C GLY A 28 2.54 13.50 32.78
N GLY A 29 1.74 14.27 32.02
CA GLY A 29 2.27 15.23 31.03
C GLY A 29 2.62 14.64 29.66
N HIS A 30 2.29 13.37 29.38
CA HIS A 30 2.54 12.70 28.10
C HIS A 30 1.29 12.62 27.19
N SER A 31 0.40 13.63 27.24
CA SER A 31 -0.87 13.64 26.50
C SER A 31 -0.70 13.46 24.99
N ALA A 32 0.33 14.05 24.39
CA ALA A 32 0.60 13.92 22.95
C ALA A 32 0.93 12.47 22.54
N ILE A 33 1.65 11.72 23.39
CA ILE A 33 1.93 10.30 23.15
C ILE A 33 0.63 9.47 23.30
N ALA A 34 -0.27 9.87 24.22
CA ALA A 34 -1.59 9.25 24.38
C ALA A 34 -2.43 9.36 23.15
N GLU A 35 -2.58 10.59 22.68
CA GLU A 35 -3.35 10.88 21.50
C GLU A 35 -2.78 10.17 20.27
N PHE A 36 -1.45 10.12 20.14
CA PHE A 36 -0.80 9.37 19.07
C PHE A 36 -1.11 7.86 19.15
N LEU A 37 -0.90 7.22 20.30
CA LEU A 37 -1.16 5.79 20.45
C LEU A 37 -2.63 5.45 20.28
N GLU A 38 -3.54 6.26 20.81
CA GLU A 38 -4.99 6.08 20.63
C GLU A 38 -5.39 6.25 19.16
N SER A 39 -4.86 7.27 18.46
CA SER A 39 -5.18 7.52 17.05
C SER A 39 -4.62 6.46 16.09
N THR A 40 -3.56 5.76 16.50
CA THR A 40 -2.86 4.73 15.70
C THR A 40 -3.11 3.29 16.17
N ALA A 41 -3.79 3.09 17.31
CA ALA A 41 -4.06 1.78 17.92
C ALA A 41 -4.68 0.76 16.97
N LEU A 42 -5.41 1.24 15.97
CA LEU A 42 -6.13 0.41 15.01
C LEU A 42 -5.39 0.28 13.68
N PHE A 43 -4.17 0.78 13.52
CA PHE A 43 -3.46 0.64 12.26
C PHE A 43 -3.02 -0.81 12.03
N THR A 44 -3.43 -1.37 10.90
CA THR A 44 -3.24 -2.81 10.57
C THR A 44 -2.07 -3.07 9.62
N SER A 45 -1.49 -2.02 9.05
CA SER A 45 -0.40 -2.10 8.07
C SER A 45 0.64 -1.03 8.36
N PRO A 46 1.95 -1.33 8.22
CA PRO A 46 3.01 -0.35 8.37
C PRO A 46 2.81 0.91 7.52
N LEU A 47 2.16 0.79 6.35
CA LEU A 47 1.91 1.93 5.47
C LEU A 47 0.96 2.98 6.08
N HIS A 48 0.21 2.68 7.14
CA HIS A 48 -0.58 3.70 7.83
C HIS A 48 0.29 4.75 8.55
N TYR A 49 1.55 4.44 8.84
CA TYR A 49 2.50 5.36 9.49
C TYR A 49 3.34 6.13 8.46
N VAL A 50 2.76 6.45 7.30
CA VAL A 50 3.48 7.02 6.13
C VAL A 50 4.19 8.35 6.44
N ASP A 51 3.66 9.12 7.39
CA ASP A 51 4.21 10.36 7.92
C ASP A 51 5.48 10.16 8.75
N LEU A 52 5.67 8.96 9.33
CA LEU A 52 6.82 8.63 10.19
C LEU A 52 7.84 7.74 9.48
N LEU A 53 7.43 7.06 8.40
CA LEU A 53 8.30 6.13 7.69
C LEU A 53 9.24 6.85 6.72
N PRO A 54 10.53 6.47 6.68
CA PRO A 54 11.43 6.91 5.62
C PRO A 54 10.90 6.50 4.25
N ARG A 55 11.06 7.37 3.26
CA ARG A 55 10.67 7.13 1.86
C ARG A 55 11.15 5.78 1.33
N GLN A 56 12.39 5.40 1.65
CA GLN A 56 12.98 4.12 1.23
C GLN A 56 12.26 2.91 1.84
N ARG A 57 11.79 3.02 3.10
CA ARG A 57 11.03 1.95 3.76
C ARG A 57 9.67 1.78 3.11
N VAL A 58 8.98 2.88 2.80
CA VAL A 58 7.71 2.85 2.04
C VAL A 58 7.91 2.23 0.66
N ARG A 59 8.98 2.61 -0.05
CA ARG A 59 9.33 2.00 -1.34
C ARG A 59 9.53 0.48 -1.24
N ALA A 60 10.23 0.01 -0.20
CA ALA A 60 10.43 -1.41 0.02
C ALA A 60 9.09 -2.14 0.25
N LEU A 61 8.25 -1.63 1.16
CA LEU A 61 6.92 -2.18 1.45
C LEU A 61 6.04 -2.24 0.19
N LEU A 62 6.02 -1.17 -0.62
CA LEU A 62 5.29 -1.14 -1.88
C LEU A 62 5.77 -2.21 -2.87
N ARG A 63 7.08 -2.47 -2.93
CA ARG A 63 7.68 -3.48 -3.82
C ARG A 63 7.50 -4.91 -3.31
N GLU A 64 7.35 -5.07 -2.00
CA GLU A 64 6.98 -6.32 -1.32
C GLU A 64 5.49 -6.64 -1.49
N GLY A 65 4.66 -5.67 -1.89
CA GLY A 65 3.23 -5.86 -2.11
C GLY A 65 2.37 -5.49 -0.92
N ALA A 66 2.86 -4.63 -0.03
CA ALA A 66 2.03 -4.06 1.03
C ALA A 66 0.77 -3.41 0.43
N ASP A 67 -0.38 -3.73 1.02
CA ASP A 67 -1.67 -3.27 0.54
C ASP A 67 -1.90 -1.81 0.91
N ILE A 68 -2.04 -0.97 -0.11
CA ILE A 68 -2.30 0.47 0.01
C ILE A 68 -3.78 0.76 0.37
N HIS A 69 -4.64 -0.25 0.25
CA HIS A 69 -6.08 -0.21 0.57
C HIS A 69 -6.42 -0.95 1.86
N ALA A 70 -5.43 -1.45 2.61
CA ALA A 70 -5.65 -2.08 3.90
C ALA A 70 -6.36 -1.11 4.83
N ARG A 71 -7.48 -1.51 5.44
CA ARG A 71 -8.21 -0.63 6.37
C ARG A 71 -7.70 -0.81 7.79
N ALA A 72 -7.53 0.30 8.52
CA ALA A 72 -7.21 0.27 9.95
C ALA A 72 -8.30 -0.47 10.78
N LYS A 73 -9.56 -0.08 10.60
CA LYS A 73 -10.74 -0.78 11.16
C LYS A 73 -11.82 -0.89 10.08
N GLU A 74 -12.96 -1.49 10.39
CA GLU A 74 -14.06 -1.69 9.42
C GLU A 74 -14.43 -0.40 8.65
N ASP A 75 -14.30 0.77 9.28
CA ASP A 75 -14.47 2.10 8.68
C ASP A 75 -13.25 3.04 8.80
N GLY A 76 -12.07 2.47 9.04
CA GLY A 76 -10.83 3.23 9.21
C GLY A 76 -10.26 3.73 7.87
N PRO A 77 -9.40 4.77 7.89
CA PRO A 77 -8.72 5.22 6.69
C PRO A 77 -7.80 4.11 6.16
N THR A 78 -7.65 4.06 4.84
CA THR A 78 -6.56 3.29 4.22
C THR A 78 -5.26 4.10 4.25
N PRO A 79 -4.08 3.45 4.08
CA PRO A 79 -2.81 4.14 3.91
C PRO A 79 -2.86 5.19 2.81
N LEU A 80 -3.46 4.87 1.66
CA LEU A 80 -3.60 5.82 0.55
C LEU A 80 -4.47 7.02 0.94
N GLN A 81 -5.58 6.80 1.63
CA GLN A 81 -6.44 7.89 2.12
C GLN A 81 -5.71 8.79 3.11
N ARG A 82 -4.89 8.23 4.00
CA ARG A 82 -4.07 9.05 4.92
C ARG A 82 -3.04 9.88 4.16
N ALA A 83 -2.34 9.30 3.20
CA ALA A 83 -1.37 10.04 2.38
C ALA A 83 -2.02 11.18 1.58
N LEU A 84 -3.23 10.94 1.04
CA LEU A 84 -4.01 11.99 0.36
C LEU A 84 -4.38 13.13 1.31
N ARG A 85 -4.81 12.84 2.55
CA ARG A 85 -5.06 13.88 3.56
C ARG A 85 -3.80 14.68 3.89
N LEU A 86 -2.68 13.99 4.14
CA LEU A 86 -1.40 14.67 4.38
C LEU A 86 -1.00 15.61 3.25
N GLN A 87 -1.29 15.24 2.00
CA GLN A 87 -1.05 16.11 0.85
C GLN A 87 -2.01 17.31 0.80
N GLN A 88 -3.30 17.10 1.12
CA GLN A 88 -4.30 18.17 1.21
C GLN A 88 -3.96 19.17 2.33
N ASP A 89 -3.47 18.67 3.46
CA ASP A 89 -3.07 19.47 4.62
C ASP A 89 -1.71 20.16 4.43
N GLY A 90 -1.04 19.96 3.29
CA GLY A 90 0.30 20.51 3.02
C GLY A 90 1.44 19.83 3.81
N ALA A 91 1.15 18.74 4.52
CA ALA A 91 2.07 17.95 5.32
C ALA A 91 2.82 16.86 4.51
N ALA A 92 2.65 16.81 3.20
CA ALA A 92 3.38 15.91 2.30
C ALA A 92 4.29 16.72 1.34
N PRO A 93 5.51 17.10 1.76
CA PRO A 93 6.43 17.82 0.90
C PRO A 93 6.85 16.98 -0.33
N PRO A 94 7.30 17.61 -1.42
CA PRO A 94 7.87 16.91 -2.56
C PRO A 94 9.02 15.99 -2.15
N GLY A 95 9.03 14.77 -2.69
CA GLY A 95 9.96 13.69 -2.32
C GLY A 95 9.58 12.92 -1.06
N SER A 96 8.48 13.27 -0.36
CA SER A 96 8.07 12.57 0.86
C SER A 96 7.59 11.12 0.60
N ALA A 97 7.51 10.35 1.68
CA ALA A 97 6.92 9.03 1.66
C ALA A 97 5.42 9.06 1.33
N ALA A 98 4.70 10.09 1.82
CA ALA A 98 3.28 10.30 1.53
C ALA A 98 3.04 10.59 0.05
N GLU A 99 3.81 11.49 -0.56
CA GLU A 99 3.72 11.77 -2.00
C GLU A 99 3.99 10.50 -2.84
N MET A 100 5.03 9.72 -2.50
CA MET A 100 5.30 8.44 -3.16
C MET A 100 4.12 7.46 -3.04
N LEU A 101 3.47 7.41 -1.88
CA LEU A 101 2.32 6.52 -1.67
C LEU A 101 1.11 6.97 -2.51
N VAL A 102 0.90 8.28 -2.67
CA VAL A 102 -0.12 8.81 -3.60
C VAL A 102 0.20 8.44 -5.04
N GLN A 103 1.45 8.64 -5.49
CA GLN A 103 1.91 8.22 -6.82
C GLN A 103 1.72 6.70 -7.03
N ALA A 104 1.95 5.91 -5.99
CA ALA A 104 1.75 4.46 -6.01
C ALA A 104 0.27 4.07 -6.17
N GLY A 105 -0.67 4.93 -5.77
CA GLY A 105 -2.11 4.73 -5.97
C GLY A 105 -2.59 4.95 -7.42
N GLY A 106 -1.76 5.52 -8.28
CA GLY A 106 -2.05 5.68 -9.70
C GLY A 106 -1.95 4.38 -10.52
N LEU A 107 -2.39 4.46 -11.77
CA LEU A 107 -2.20 3.39 -12.75
C LEU A 107 -0.72 3.12 -13.02
N TRP A 108 -0.43 1.96 -13.60
CA TRP A 108 0.92 1.67 -14.07
C TRP A 108 1.34 2.68 -15.14
N SER A 109 2.55 3.21 -15.02
CA SER A 109 3.18 4.04 -16.03
C SER A 109 4.71 3.83 -15.99
N PRO A 110 5.46 4.27 -17.01
CA PRO A 110 6.91 4.27 -16.96
C PRO A 110 7.51 5.01 -15.76
N SER A 111 6.81 5.99 -15.17
CA SER A 111 7.29 6.71 -13.98
C SER A 111 6.94 5.98 -12.67
N THR A 112 5.79 5.28 -12.59
CA THR A 112 5.34 4.60 -11.37
C THR A 112 5.71 3.12 -11.31
N HIS A 113 6.13 2.50 -12.44
CA HIS A 113 6.37 1.06 -12.56
C HIS A 113 7.30 0.47 -11.49
N SER A 114 8.27 1.28 -11.02
CA SER A 114 9.27 0.84 -10.05
C SER A 114 8.68 0.65 -8.63
N LEU A 115 7.50 1.23 -8.37
CA LEU A 115 6.73 1.15 -7.13
C LEU A 115 5.76 -0.04 -7.10
N PHE A 116 5.60 -0.77 -8.20
CA PHE A 116 4.74 -1.94 -8.26
C PHE A 116 5.42 -3.16 -7.63
N PRO A 117 4.66 -4.14 -7.11
CA PRO A 117 5.22 -5.34 -6.51
C PRO A 117 5.99 -6.22 -7.50
N ALA A 118 6.86 -7.10 -7.00
CA ALA A 118 7.71 -7.93 -7.86
C ALA A 118 6.93 -8.78 -8.88
N SER A 119 5.79 -9.37 -8.48
CA SER A 119 4.91 -10.13 -9.38
C SER A 119 4.35 -9.26 -10.51
N ALA A 120 3.80 -8.09 -10.18
CA ALA A 120 3.24 -7.16 -11.15
C ALA A 120 4.30 -6.64 -12.14
N ARG A 121 5.54 -6.38 -11.66
CA ARG A 121 6.64 -5.98 -12.56
C ARG A 121 7.07 -7.09 -13.51
N ARG A 122 7.09 -8.36 -13.07
CA ARG A 122 7.37 -9.50 -13.97
C ARG A 122 6.30 -9.63 -15.04
N PHE A 123 5.03 -9.50 -14.66
CA PHE A 123 3.91 -9.50 -15.60
C PHE A 123 3.99 -8.33 -16.58
N ALA A 124 4.34 -7.13 -16.10
CA ALA A 124 4.56 -5.96 -16.95
C ALA A 124 5.63 -6.23 -18.02
N VAL A 125 6.75 -6.86 -17.66
CA VAL A 125 7.80 -7.23 -18.64
C VAL A 125 7.26 -8.17 -19.71
N GLN A 126 6.46 -9.17 -19.33
CA GLN A 126 5.84 -10.09 -20.31
C GLN A 126 4.94 -9.35 -21.28
N LEU A 127 4.08 -8.45 -20.78
CA LEU A 127 3.21 -7.64 -21.64
C LEU A 127 4.01 -6.70 -22.54
N LEU A 128 5.06 -6.06 -22.04
CA LEU A 128 5.92 -5.19 -22.86
C LEU A 128 6.57 -5.97 -24.00
N LEU A 129 7.06 -7.18 -23.75
CA LEU A 129 7.62 -8.04 -24.78
C LEU A 129 6.58 -8.43 -25.83
N LEU A 130 5.36 -8.79 -25.40
CA LEU A 130 4.26 -9.10 -26.32
C LEU A 130 3.88 -7.90 -27.18
N GLY A 131 3.76 -6.71 -26.59
CA GLY A 131 3.48 -5.48 -27.33
C GLY A 131 4.58 -5.17 -28.35
N ALA A 132 5.84 -5.33 -27.97
CA ALA A 132 6.97 -5.12 -28.87
C ALA A 132 7.01 -6.15 -30.02
N LEU A 133 6.61 -7.40 -29.79
CA LEU A 133 6.51 -8.40 -30.84
C LEU A 133 5.33 -8.11 -31.78
N LEU A 134 4.18 -7.72 -31.24
CA LEU A 134 2.99 -7.38 -32.02
C LEU A 134 3.23 -6.16 -32.92
N ALA A 135 3.85 -5.10 -32.39
CA ALA A 135 4.20 -3.90 -33.14
C ALA A 135 5.14 -4.18 -34.32
N ARG A 136 6.02 -5.18 -34.19
CA ARG A 136 6.96 -5.61 -35.23
C ARG A 136 6.40 -6.66 -36.18
N SER A 137 5.16 -7.10 -35.99
CA SER A 137 4.54 -8.08 -36.88
C SER A 137 4.26 -7.46 -38.26
N PRO A 138 4.23 -8.26 -39.35
CA PRO A 138 3.95 -7.75 -40.69
C PRO A 138 2.62 -6.98 -40.80
N ARG A 139 1.66 -7.28 -39.92
CA ARG A 139 0.35 -6.62 -39.87
C ARG A 139 0.42 -5.16 -39.39
N PHE A 140 1.39 -4.83 -38.55
CA PHE A 140 1.48 -3.54 -37.86
C PHE A 140 2.81 -2.83 -38.09
N CYS A 141 3.70 -3.32 -38.98
CA CYS A 141 5.04 -2.76 -39.16
C CYS A 141 5.02 -1.27 -39.56
N ALA A 142 4.04 -0.86 -40.39
CA ALA A 142 3.84 0.54 -40.78
C ALA A 142 3.27 1.42 -39.65
N GLN A 143 2.72 0.82 -38.59
CA GLN A 143 2.16 1.51 -37.41
C GLN A 143 2.89 1.10 -36.12
N SER A 144 4.15 0.64 -36.22
CA SER A 144 4.88 0.09 -35.08
C SER A 144 4.93 1.06 -33.90
N GLN A 145 5.19 2.36 -34.15
CA GLN A 145 5.26 3.36 -33.09
C GLN A 145 3.88 3.59 -32.44
N ALA A 146 2.85 3.84 -33.23
CA ALA A 146 1.48 4.03 -32.71
C ALA A 146 1.00 2.82 -31.90
N MET A 147 1.36 1.59 -32.32
CA MET A 147 1.06 0.38 -31.56
C MET A 147 1.81 0.36 -30.22
N GLN A 148 3.08 0.77 -30.18
CA GLN A 148 3.85 0.88 -28.94
C GLN A 148 3.28 1.94 -28.00
N ASP A 149 2.88 3.09 -28.53
CA ASP A 149 2.31 4.19 -27.73
C ASP A 149 1.00 3.76 -27.07
N VAL A 150 0.06 3.19 -27.84
CA VAL A 150 -1.19 2.63 -27.30
C VAL A 150 -0.92 1.52 -26.29
N TRP A 151 0.07 0.68 -26.55
CA TRP A 151 0.44 -0.39 -25.63
C TRP A 151 0.93 0.16 -24.28
N LEU A 152 1.84 1.11 -24.31
CA LEU A 152 2.43 1.71 -23.10
C LEU A 152 1.44 2.58 -22.32
N GLU A 153 0.68 3.43 -23.02
CA GLU A 153 -0.18 4.42 -22.38
C GLU A 153 -1.53 3.85 -21.93
N TYR A 154 -2.08 2.92 -22.71
CA TYR A 154 -3.42 2.40 -22.45
C TYR A 154 -3.40 0.97 -21.92
N ILE A 155 -2.78 0.04 -22.66
CA ILE A 155 -2.86 -1.39 -22.32
C ILE A 155 -2.13 -1.66 -21.00
N MET A 156 -0.89 -1.20 -20.88
CA MET A 156 -0.09 -1.42 -19.67
C MET A 156 -0.73 -0.78 -18.44
N ALA A 157 -1.23 0.45 -18.57
CA ALA A 157 -1.87 1.19 -17.48
C ALA A 157 -3.07 0.44 -16.87
N HIS A 158 -3.86 -0.26 -17.69
CA HIS A 158 -5.07 -0.96 -17.25
C HIS A 158 -4.85 -2.45 -16.93
N ALA A 159 -3.89 -3.09 -17.58
CA ALA A 159 -3.60 -4.51 -17.43
C ALA A 159 -2.72 -4.80 -16.20
N VAL A 160 -1.73 -3.94 -15.90
CA VAL A 160 -0.81 -4.16 -14.77
C VAL A 160 -1.43 -3.58 -13.50
N ARG A 161 -1.92 -4.47 -12.63
CA ARG A 161 -2.56 -4.10 -11.36
C ARG A 161 -1.72 -4.49 -10.15
N ARG A 162 -1.93 -3.77 -9.04
CA ARG A 162 -1.47 -4.22 -7.73
C ARG A 162 -2.33 -5.41 -7.30
N PRO A 163 -1.74 -6.47 -6.72
CA PRO A 163 -2.52 -7.54 -6.11
C PRO A 163 -3.36 -6.93 -4.98
N ALA A 164 -4.68 -7.13 -5.04
CA ALA A 164 -5.54 -6.83 -3.90
C ALA A 164 -5.16 -7.77 -2.76
N SER A 165 -5.27 -7.29 -1.51
CA SER A 165 -5.22 -8.17 -0.35
C SER A 165 -6.28 -9.24 -0.50
N ARG A 166 -5.90 -10.51 -0.30
CA ARG A 166 -6.88 -11.58 -0.12
C ARG A 166 -7.60 -11.26 1.19
N ARG A 167 -8.90 -11.01 1.11
CA ARG A 167 -9.77 -10.88 2.29
C ARG A 167 -9.91 -12.24 2.98
#